data_AF-A0A2V1BGU9-F1
#
_entry.id   AF-A0A2V1BGU9-F1
#
_cell.length_a   1.000
_cell.length_b   1.000
_cell.length_c   1.000
_cell.angle_alpha   90.00
_cell.angle_beta   90.00
_cell.angle_gamma   90.00
#
_symmetry.space_group_name_H-M   'P 1'
#
loop_
_entity.id
_entity.type
_entity.pdbx_description
1 polymer ?
#
loop_
_entity_poly.entity_id
_entity_poly.type
_entity_poly.pdbx_seq_one_letter_code
_entity_poly.pdbx_strand_id
1 'polypeptide(L)'
;MEIYRPLDNMVHDEESLHDLERWAERQVLRVESLSKRQVLLELHCIMEGYRYSWHCINEFLQVRFDEGSLECSSVDGDVLFEWNNLCDEKRTWEKKGRLSVNNAGFHMDCLINLMILPVQAGLGNEVLRLVTSNIDKPDASTVDLWVGPKDSESLRCRAASWFMTDSDTSSLESGDSDYVDDEVETDDEGVKHVGVEDLSGGESDEARDEDEAMGIGYGNLSENGFDKEESEDSGDSSLESEVEIDDKDIGGLGVKIVDIDDDDVSDFL
;
A
#
# COMPACT_ATOMS: atom_id res chain seq x y z
N MET A 1 -7.83 -34.84 48.20
CA MET A 1 -6.94 -33.67 48.38
C MET A 1 -6.90 -33.01 47.02
N GLU A 2 -7.89 -32.17 46.75
CA GLU A 2 -8.07 -31.49 45.46
C GLU A 2 -7.23 -30.21 45.46
N ILE A 3 -6.46 -30.02 44.42
CA ILE A 3 -5.65 -28.83 44.19
C ILE A 3 -6.51 -27.89 43.34
N TYR A 4 -7.13 -26.91 43.97
CA TYR A 4 -7.65 -25.73 43.29
C TYR A 4 -6.48 -24.78 43.01
N ARG A 5 -6.14 -24.56 41.73
CA ARG A 5 -5.42 -23.36 41.31
C ARG A 5 -6.44 -22.36 40.75
N PRO A 6 -6.45 -21.10 41.20
CA PRO A 6 -7.37 -20.09 40.67
C PRO A 6 -6.94 -19.66 39.26
N LEU A 7 -7.96 -19.33 38.45
CA LEU A 7 -7.88 -18.60 37.19
C LEU A 7 -7.38 -17.17 37.46
N ASP A 8 -6.08 -16.94 37.34
CA ASP A 8 -5.51 -15.62 37.07
C ASP A 8 -4.97 -15.66 35.64
N ASN A 9 -5.63 -14.98 34.71
CA ASN A 9 -5.11 -14.44 33.43
C ASN A 9 -6.25 -14.17 32.42
N MET A 10 -7.12 -13.20 32.70
CA MET A 10 -8.10 -12.71 31.69
C MET A 10 -8.36 -11.20 31.77
N VAL A 11 -7.53 -10.43 32.48
CA VAL A 11 -7.73 -8.98 32.68
C VAL A 11 -6.72 -8.13 31.89
N HIS A 12 -5.70 -8.74 31.28
CA HIS A 12 -4.64 -8.00 30.58
C HIS A 12 -4.89 -7.76 29.08
N ASP A 13 -5.86 -8.46 28.47
CA ASP A 13 -6.05 -8.39 27.01
C ASP A 13 -6.87 -7.15 26.59
N GLU A 14 -7.90 -6.76 27.35
CA GLU A 14 -8.77 -5.64 26.95
C GLU A 14 -8.11 -4.25 27.07
N GLU A 15 -7.25 -4.05 28.08
CA GLU A 15 -6.51 -2.78 28.23
C GLU A 15 -5.55 -2.58 27.05
N SER A 16 -4.93 -3.66 26.56
CA SER A 16 -4.02 -3.63 25.41
C SER A 16 -4.72 -3.35 24.08
N LEU A 17 -5.97 -3.82 23.90
CA LEU A 17 -6.76 -3.58 22.70
C LEU A 17 -7.18 -2.11 22.61
N HIS A 18 -7.64 -1.52 23.71
CA HIS A 18 -8.01 -0.11 23.75
C HIS A 18 -6.84 0.83 23.48
N ASP A 19 -5.63 0.46 23.89
CA ASP A 19 -4.43 1.23 23.58
C ASP A 19 -4.07 1.16 22.09
N LEU A 20 -4.30 0.01 21.44
CA LEU A 20 -4.04 -0.17 20.01
C LEU A 20 -5.07 0.55 19.14
N GLU A 21 -6.36 0.52 19.52
CA GLU A 21 -7.42 1.30 18.87
C GLU A 21 -7.10 2.81 18.91
N ARG A 22 -6.76 3.32 20.09
CA ARG A 22 -6.34 4.73 20.26
C ARG A 22 -5.07 5.05 19.48
N TRP A 23 -4.15 4.10 19.33
CA TRP A 23 -2.98 4.30 18.50
C TRP A 23 -3.37 4.42 17.03
N ALA A 24 -4.26 3.57 16.52
CA ALA A 24 -4.74 3.62 15.14
C ALA A 24 -5.45 4.95 14.85
N GLU A 25 -6.34 5.39 15.73
CA GLU A 25 -6.98 6.71 15.64
C GLU A 25 -5.96 7.85 15.56
N ARG A 26 -4.91 7.80 16.39
CA ARG A 26 -3.81 8.77 16.34
C ARG A 26 -3.04 8.72 15.03
N GLN A 27 -2.85 7.53 14.44
CA GLN A 27 -2.18 7.42 13.13
C GLN A 27 -3.01 8.04 12.01
N VAL A 28 -4.33 7.86 12.01
CA VAL A 28 -5.22 8.52 11.04
C VAL A 28 -5.05 10.03 11.14
N LEU A 29 -5.24 10.61 12.32
CA LEU A 29 -5.10 12.06 12.54
C LEU A 29 -3.70 12.57 12.20
N ARG A 30 -2.66 11.79 12.52
CA ARG A 30 -1.26 12.13 12.16
C ARG A 30 -1.13 12.23 10.65
N VAL A 31 -1.57 11.21 9.90
CA VAL A 31 -1.47 11.17 8.44
C VAL A 31 -2.29 12.28 7.79
N GLU A 32 -3.52 12.52 8.25
CA GLU A 32 -4.39 13.61 7.77
C GLU A 32 -3.78 15.01 8.00
N SER A 33 -2.93 15.16 9.04
CA SER A 33 -2.21 16.40 9.31
C SER A 33 -0.95 16.62 8.45
N LEU A 34 -0.50 15.59 7.72
CA LEU A 34 0.67 15.69 6.86
C LEU A 34 0.38 16.50 5.60
N SER A 35 1.41 17.19 5.10
CA SER A 35 1.38 17.73 3.74
C SER A 35 1.40 16.61 2.70
N LYS A 36 0.90 16.90 1.48
CA LYS A 36 0.94 15.96 0.34
C LYS A 36 2.34 15.41 0.07
N ARG A 37 3.37 16.26 0.22
CA ARG A 37 4.78 15.86 0.04
C ARG A 37 5.23 14.87 1.12
N GLN A 38 4.85 15.09 2.37
CA GLN A 38 5.18 14.19 3.47
C GLN A 38 4.48 12.84 3.33
N VAL A 39 3.21 12.81 2.94
CA VAL A 39 2.48 11.57 2.64
C VAL A 39 3.22 10.77 1.56
N LEU A 40 3.59 11.42 0.46
CA LEU A 40 4.34 10.80 -0.63
C LEU A 40 5.68 10.22 -0.17
N LEU A 41 6.44 10.96 0.64
CA LEU A 41 7.76 10.51 1.14
C LEU A 41 7.63 9.31 2.09
N GLU A 42 6.68 9.34 3.02
CA GLU A 42 6.42 8.21 3.92
C GLU A 42 5.97 6.97 3.14
N LEU A 43 5.02 7.15 2.21
CA LEU A 43 4.52 6.07 1.38
C LEU A 43 5.61 5.47 0.50
N HIS A 44 6.47 6.29 -0.10
CA HIS A 44 7.64 5.84 -0.85
C HIS A 44 8.57 5.00 0.04
N CYS A 45 8.83 5.43 1.28
CA CYS A 45 9.69 4.66 2.19
C CYS A 45 9.10 3.27 2.50
N ILE A 46 7.77 3.18 2.66
CA ILE A 46 7.07 1.92 2.90
C ILE A 46 7.06 1.04 1.65
N MET A 47 6.82 1.62 0.48
CA MET A 47 6.79 0.91 -0.80
C MET A 47 8.17 0.37 -1.19
N GLU A 48 9.25 1.04 -0.80
CA GLU A 48 10.62 0.54 -0.92
C GLU A 48 11.02 -0.47 0.17
N GLY A 49 10.15 -0.72 1.16
CA GLY A 49 10.39 -1.69 2.22
C GLY A 49 11.33 -1.21 3.34
N TYR A 50 11.47 0.08 3.61
CA TYR A 50 12.38 0.55 4.67
C TYR A 50 11.82 0.42 6.10
N ARG A 51 10.50 0.54 6.28
CA ARG A 51 9.87 0.68 7.61
C ARG A 51 8.65 -0.21 7.84
N TYR A 52 8.33 -1.06 6.88
CA TYR A 52 7.09 -1.81 6.88
C TYR A 52 7.37 -3.26 6.49
N SER A 53 6.91 -4.18 7.34
CA SER A 53 7.11 -5.63 7.16
C SER A 53 5.96 -6.23 6.37
N TRP A 54 5.95 -6.02 5.06
CA TRP A 54 4.92 -6.51 4.14
C TRP A 54 4.67 -8.01 4.27
N HIS A 55 5.73 -8.83 4.31
CA HIS A 55 5.62 -10.29 4.33
C HIS A 55 5.15 -10.80 5.68
N CYS A 56 5.75 -10.34 6.77
CA CYS A 56 5.30 -10.73 8.10
C CYS A 56 3.83 -10.36 8.32
N ILE A 57 3.40 -9.15 7.94
CA ILE A 57 1.98 -8.75 8.05
C ILE A 57 1.10 -9.65 7.18
N ASN A 58 1.50 -9.94 5.94
CA ASN A 58 0.76 -10.84 5.06
C ASN A 58 0.59 -12.24 5.66
N GLU A 59 1.66 -12.81 6.22
CA GLU A 59 1.63 -14.12 6.89
C GLU A 59 0.67 -14.11 8.07
N PHE A 60 0.70 -13.07 8.92
CA PHE A 60 -0.23 -12.94 10.03
C PHE A 60 -1.69 -12.85 9.57
N LEU A 61 -1.97 -12.02 8.56
CA LEU A 61 -3.32 -11.89 8.01
C LEU A 61 -3.80 -13.21 7.41
N GLN A 62 -2.92 -13.97 6.74
CA GLN A 62 -3.22 -15.30 6.24
C GLN A 62 -3.56 -16.27 7.37
N VAL A 63 -2.84 -16.24 8.50
CA VAL A 63 -3.17 -17.06 9.67
C VAL A 63 -4.55 -16.70 10.21
N ARG A 64 -4.87 -15.41 10.38
CA ARG A 64 -6.18 -14.95 10.87
C ARG A 64 -7.32 -15.33 9.93
N PHE A 65 -7.08 -15.30 8.62
CA PHE A 65 -8.00 -15.79 7.61
C PHE A 65 -8.20 -17.31 7.69
N ASP A 66 -7.11 -18.09 7.77
CA ASP A 66 -7.16 -19.56 7.87
C ASP A 66 -7.88 -20.02 9.15
N GLU A 67 -7.80 -19.24 10.24
CA GLU A 67 -8.54 -19.44 11.50
C GLU A 67 -10.02 -19.05 11.42
N GLY A 68 -10.46 -18.40 10.34
CA GLY A 68 -11.82 -17.88 10.18
C GLY A 68 -12.11 -16.62 11.01
N SER A 69 -11.08 -15.93 11.49
CA SER A 69 -11.23 -14.64 12.19
C SER A 69 -11.33 -13.45 11.24
N LEU A 70 -10.93 -13.64 9.98
CA LEU A 70 -11.17 -12.71 8.88
C LEU A 70 -11.93 -13.44 7.78
N GLU A 71 -12.87 -12.76 7.15
CA GLU A 71 -13.65 -13.29 6.03
C GLU A 71 -13.28 -12.53 4.76
N CYS A 72 -13.21 -13.21 3.62
CA CYS A 72 -13.07 -12.51 2.35
C CYS A 72 -14.40 -11.85 1.98
N SER A 73 -14.45 -10.53 2.06
CA SER A 73 -15.53 -9.74 1.51
C SER A 73 -15.07 -9.02 0.23
N SER A 74 -16.01 -8.71 -0.65
CA SER A 74 -15.78 -7.80 -1.80
C SER A 74 -16.28 -6.39 -1.52
N VAL A 75 -16.55 -6.08 -0.25
CA VAL A 75 -17.07 -4.78 0.19
C VAL A 75 -15.88 -3.88 0.49
N ASP A 76 -15.91 -2.68 -0.09
CA ASP A 76 -14.97 -1.59 0.20
C ASP A 76 -14.89 -1.32 1.71
N GLY A 77 -13.68 -1.17 2.23
CA GLY A 77 -13.41 -1.07 3.68
C GLY A 77 -13.33 -2.39 4.44
N ASP A 78 -13.52 -3.54 3.78
CA ASP A 78 -13.17 -4.83 4.37
C ASP A 78 -11.65 -5.01 4.47
N VAL A 79 -11.18 -5.52 5.61
CA VAL A 79 -9.75 -5.59 5.91
C VAL A 79 -8.96 -6.39 4.86
N LEU A 80 -9.49 -7.53 4.40
CA LEU A 80 -8.79 -8.36 3.42
C LEU A 80 -8.89 -7.80 2.01
N PHE A 81 -10.01 -7.15 1.68
CA PHE A 81 -10.15 -6.44 0.42
C PHE A 81 -9.12 -5.31 0.30
N GLU A 82 -9.06 -4.43 1.31
CA GLU A 82 -8.12 -3.31 1.34
C GLU A 82 -6.65 -3.78 1.36
N TRP A 83 -6.35 -4.81 2.16
CA TRP A 83 -4.99 -5.36 2.21
C TRP A 83 -4.54 -5.91 0.85
N ASN A 84 -5.41 -6.64 0.17
CA ASN A 84 -5.10 -7.22 -1.13
C ASN A 84 -4.93 -6.13 -2.20
N ASN A 85 -5.70 -5.05 -2.15
CA ASN A 85 -5.50 -3.86 -2.99
C ASN A 85 -4.12 -3.22 -2.74
N LEU A 86 -3.71 -3.07 -1.47
CA LEU A 86 -2.38 -2.57 -1.13
C LEU A 86 -1.26 -3.49 -1.64
N CYS A 87 -1.45 -4.80 -1.60
CA CYS A 87 -0.51 -5.75 -2.16
C CYS A 87 -0.37 -5.61 -3.69
N ASP A 88 -1.48 -5.35 -4.39
CA ASP A 88 -1.46 -5.05 -5.83
C ASP A 88 -0.76 -3.72 -6.14
N GLU A 89 -0.96 -2.70 -5.31
CA GLU A 89 -0.20 -1.44 -5.39
C GLU A 89 1.29 -1.64 -5.15
N LYS A 90 1.67 -2.44 -4.14
CA LYS A 90 3.07 -2.81 -3.87
C LYS A 90 3.72 -3.51 -5.06
N ARG A 91 3.03 -4.48 -5.68
CA ARG A 91 3.51 -5.13 -6.90
C ARG A 91 3.62 -4.16 -8.07
N THR A 92 2.66 -3.24 -8.19
CA THR A 92 2.66 -2.21 -9.24
C THR A 92 3.84 -1.27 -9.06
N TRP A 93 4.11 -0.85 -7.82
CA TRP A 93 5.26 -0.05 -7.45
C TRP A 93 6.57 -0.72 -7.86
N GLU A 94 6.79 -1.99 -7.51
CA GLU A 94 8.01 -2.70 -7.89
C GLU A 94 8.20 -2.83 -9.40
N LYS A 95 7.10 -2.95 -10.15
CA LYS A 95 7.15 -3.07 -11.62
C LYS A 95 7.34 -1.72 -12.32
N LYS A 96 6.80 -0.63 -11.78
CA LYS A 96 6.66 0.66 -12.47
C LYS A 96 7.36 1.83 -11.78
N GLY A 97 7.84 1.66 -10.56
CA GLY A 97 8.38 2.71 -9.69
C GLY A 97 7.33 3.73 -9.22
N ARG A 98 6.03 3.41 -9.30
CA ARG A 98 4.92 4.29 -8.90
C ARG A 98 3.64 3.51 -8.64
N LEU A 99 2.73 4.13 -7.89
CA LEU A 99 1.36 3.64 -7.68
C LEU A 99 0.53 3.69 -8.97
N SER A 100 -0.55 2.90 -9.00
CA SER A 100 -1.45 2.82 -10.16
C SER A 100 -2.19 4.15 -10.40
N VAL A 101 -2.61 4.81 -9.32
CA VAL A 101 -3.31 6.09 -9.33
C VAL A 101 -2.40 7.17 -8.75
N ASN A 102 -2.13 8.21 -9.53
CA ASN A 102 -1.34 9.36 -9.09
C ASN A 102 -2.27 10.47 -8.55
N ASN A 103 -2.83 10.27 -7.35
CA ASN A 103 -3.75 11.20 -6.72
C ASN A 103 -3.42 11.35 -5.23
N ALA A 104 -3.41 12.59 -4.73
CA ALA A 104 -3.03 12.86 -3.34
C ALA A 104 -3.98 12.25 -2.31
N GLY A 105 -5.29 12.17 -2.60
CA GLY A 105 -6.28 11.49 -1.76
C GLY A 105 -5.97 10.00 -1.71
N PHE A 106 -5.80 9.37 -2.87
CA PHE A 106 -5.44 7.95 -2.96
C PHE A 106 -4.15 7.62 -2.18
N HIS A 107 -3.10 8.44 -2.30
CA HIS A 107 -1.85 8.22 -1.55
C HIS A 107 -2.07 8.29 -0.03
N MET A 108 -2.92 9.21 0.42
CA MET A 108 -3.25 9.37 1.83
C MET A 108 -4.05 8.15 2.33
N ASP A 109 -5.05 7.70 1.57
CA ASP A 109 -5.84 6.52 1.88
C ASP A 109 -4.97 5.26 1.95
N CYS A 110 -4.05 5.08 0.98
CA CYS A 110 -3.08 3.99 1.03
C CYS A 110 -2.22 4.04 2.30
N LEU A 111 -1.69 5.22 2.65
CA LEU A 111 -0.85 5.37 3.83
C LEU A 111 -1.63 5.11 5.13
N ILE A 112 -2.88 5.59 5.23
CA ILE A 112 -3.76 5.31 6.36
C ILE A 112 -4.00 3.79 6.48
N ASN A 113 -4.43 3.15 5.39
CA ASN A 113 -4.72 1.73 5.36
C ASN A 113 -3.51 0.88 5.76
N LEU A 114 -2.30 1.24 5.28
CA LEU A 114 -1.05 0.58 5.70
C LEU A 114 -0.84 0.65 7.21
N MET A 115 -1.18 1.77 7.85
CA MET A 115 -1.00 1.95 9.29
C MET A 115 -2.06 1.22 10.12
N ILE A 116 -3.32 1.17 9.67
CA ILE A 116 -4.44 0.74 10.52
C ILE A 116 -4.95 -0.68 10.24
N LEU A 117 -4.85 -1.19 9.01
CA LEU A 117 -5.37 -2.52 8.67
C LEU A 117 -4.81 -3.64 9.55
N PRO A 118 -3.49 -3.68 9.86
CA PRO A 118 -2.95 -4.70 10.77
C PRO A 118 -3.60 -4.65 12.16
N VAL A 119 -3.93 -3.45 12.66
CA VAL A 119 -4.65 -3.26 13.93
C VAL A 119 -6.09 -3.78 13.80
N GLN A 120 -6.80 -3.38 12.75
CA GLN A 120 -8.19 -3.78 12.50
C GLN A 120 -8.32 -5.31 12.32
N ALA A 121 -7.29 -5.96 11.80
CA ALA A 121 -7.21 -7.42 11.70
C ALA A 121 -6.94 -8.14 13.05
N GLY A 122 -6.64 -7.39 14.11
CA GLY A 122 -6.40 -7.92 15.44
C GLY A 122 -5.02 -8.57 15.62
N LEU A 123 -3.96 -8.05 14.98
CA LEU A 123 -2.59 -8.57 15.11
C LEU A 123 -1.92 -8.19 16.46
N GLY A 124 -2.64 -7.53 17.37
CA GLY A 124 -2.17 -7.20 18.71
C GLY A 124 -0.97 -6.24 18.74
N ASN A 125 -0.24 -6.23 19.86
CA ASN A 125 0.86 -5.28 20.08
C ASN A 125 2.05 -5.45 19.13
N GLU A 126 2.22 -6.62 18.51
CA GLU A 126 3.30 -6.86 17.55
C GLU A 126 3.16 -5.98 16.30
N VAL A 127 1.94 -5.54 15.97
CA VAL A 127 1.65 -4.62 14.87
C VAL A 127 2.54 -3.40 14.89
N LEU A 128 2.72 -2.79 16.07
CA LEU A 128 3.49 -1.55 16.20
C LEU A 128 4.92 -1.73 15.68
N ARG A 129 5.51 -2.90 15.93
CA ARG A 129 6.84 -3.22 15.42
C ARG A 129 6.81 -3.45 13.91
N LEU A 130 5.82 -4.17 13.39
CA LEU A 130 5.70 -4.52 11.97
C LEU A 130 5.45 -3.31 11.05
N VAL A 131 4.71 -2.31 11.54
CA VAL A 131 4.34 -1.10 10.77
C VAL A 131 5.35 0.05 10.91
N THR A 132 6.32 -0.07 11.83
CA THR A 132 7.35 0.96 12.04
C THR A 132 8.76 0.49 11.72
N SER A 133 8.98 -0.82 11.59
CA SER A 133 10.25 -1.43 11.24
C SER A 133 10.03 -2.51 10.19
N ASN A 134 10.95 -2.65 9.23
CA ASN A 134 10.99 -3.81 8.36
C ASN A 134 11.82 -4.93 9.02
N ILE A 135 11.17 -6.05 9.33
CA ILE A 135 11.80 -7.29 9.81
C ILE A 135 11.75 -8.42 8.77
N ASP A 136 11.22 -8.14 7.58
CA ASP A 136 11.20 -9.08 6.47
C ASP A 136 12.63 -9.37 5.99
N LYS A 137 12.80 -10.49 5.30
CA LYS A 137 14.06 -10.78 4.61
C LYS A 137 14.29 -9.74 3.51
N PRO A 138 15.53 -9.26 3.33
CA PRO A 138 15.86 -8.42 2.19
C PRO A 138 15.54 -9.17 0.89
N ASP A 139 15.08 -8.42 -0.12
CA ASP A 139 14.76 -8.92 -1.45
C ASP A 139 13.67 -10.02 -1.48
N ALA A 140 12.83 -10.11 -0.45
CA ALA A 140 11.70 -11.03 -0.44
C ALA A 140 10.69 -10.68 -1.54
N SER A 141 10.50 -11.61 -2.46
CA SER A 141 9.61 -11.46 -3.62
C SER A 141 8.17 -11.14 -3.23
N THR A 142 7.61 -10.02 -3.71
CA THR A 142 6.21 -9.63 -3.44
C THR A 142 5.16 -10.30 -4.33
N VAL A 143 5.60 -11.19 -5.24
CA VAL A 143 4.72 -11.93 -6.15
C VAL A 143 3.66 -12.72 -5.38
N ASP A 144 4.01 -13.18 -4.18
CA ASP A 144 3.17 -14.02 -3.34
C ASP A 144 2.36 -13.24 -2.30
N LEU A 145 2.50 -11.89 -2.21
CA LEU A 145 1.75 -11.06 -1.25
C LEU A 145 0.25 -11.07 -1.55
N TRP A 146 -0.49 -11.89 -0.84
CA TRP A 146 -1.93 -12.00 -0.97
C TRP A 146 -2.46 -12.77 0.22
N VAL A 147 -3.67 -12.43 0.63
CA VAL A 147 -4.41 -13.18 1.65
C VAL A 147 -5.68 -13.74 1.05
N GLY A 148 -5.86 -15.05 1.15
CA GLY A 148 -7.06 -15.73 0.70
C GLY A 148 -6.88 -17.25 0.60
N PRO A 149 -7.85 -17.97 0.03
CA PRO A 149 -7.76 -19.43 -0.11
C PRO A 149 -6.56 -19.83 -0.98
N LYS A 150 -5.79 -20.84 -0.57
CA LYS A 150 -4.58 -21.28 -1.30
C LYS A 150 -4.87 -21.74 -2.74
N ASP A 151 -6.09 -22.21 -3.00
CA ASP A 151 -6.52 -22.67 -4.33
C ASP A 151 -7.11 -21.56 -5.21
N SER A 152 -7.03 -20.29 -4.77
CA SER A 152 -7.74 -19.16 -5.38
C SER A 152 -6.92 -18.31 -6.36
N GLU A 153 -5.88 -18.84 -7.00
CA GLU A 153 -5.22 -18.16 -8.14
C GLU A 153 -6.26 -17.75 -9.21
N SER A 154 -7.33 -18.52 -9.37
CA SER A 154 -8.49 -18.19 -10.21
C SER A 154 -9.27 -16.93 -9.79
N LEU A 155 -9.28 -16.56 -8.51
CA LEU A 155 -9.98 -15.37 -8.00
C LEU A 155 -9.12 -14.11 -8.09
N ARG A 156 -7.78 -14.20 -8.08
CA ARG A 156 -6.90 -13.05 -8.37
C ARG A 156 -7.24 -12.41 -9.72
N CYS A 157 -7.52 -13.23 -10.74
CA CYS A 157 -7.98 -12.75 -12.05
C CYS A 157 -9.41 -12.16 -12.03
N ARG A 158 -10.25 -12.52 -11.05
CA ARG A 158 -11.62 -12.03 -10.95
C ARG A 158 -11.69 -10.69 -10.19
N ALA A 159 -10.84 -10.48 -9.19
CA ALA A 159 -10.71 -9.21 -8.50
C ALA A 159 -10.08 -8.12 -9.38
N ALA A 160 -9.11 -8.46 -10.23
CA ALA A 160 -8.58 -7.55 -11.26
C ALA A 160 -9.65 -7.08 -12.27
N SER A 161 -10.79 -7.78 -12.38
CA SER A 161 -11.94 -7.36 -13.19
C SER A 161 -12.81 -6.31 -12.50
N TRP A 162 -12.63 -6.04 -11.21
CA TRP A 162 -13.49 -5.13 -10.44
C TRP A 162 -13.06 -3.66 -10.52
N PHE A 163 -11.80 -3.40 -10.88
CA PHE A 163 -11.28 -2.03 -11.10
C PHE A 163 -11.63 -1.43 -12.48
N MET A 164 -12.43 -2.11 -13.31
CA MET A 164 -12.73 -1.68 -14.69
C MET A 164 -14.13 -1.12 -14.91
N THR A 165 -14.98 -0.94 -13.88
CA THR A 165 -16.39 -0.56 -14.11
C THR A 165 -16.74 0.93 -14.10
N ASP A 166 -15.80 1.85 -13.84
CA ASP A 166 -16.15 3.29 -13.76
C ASP A 166 -15.38 4.18 -14.76
N SER A 167 -14.86 3.63 -15.86
CA SER A 167 -14.34 4.44 -16.98
C SER A 167 -15.35 4.50 -18.12
N ASP A 168 -16.28 5.46 -18.01
CA ASP A 168 -16.89 6.21 -19.12
C ASP A 168 -17.31 5.43 -20.37
N THR A 169 -18.18 4.42 -20.24
CA THR A 169 -19.12 4.13 -21.33
C THR A 169 -20.30 5.07 -21.22
N SER A 170 -20.16 6.22 -21.92
CA SER A 170 -21.24 7.13 -22.33
C SER A 170 -22.64 6.48 -22.28
N SER A 171 -23.36 6.77 -21.20
CA SER A 171 -24.77 6.45 -21.02
C SER A 171 -25.59 7.39 -21.92
N LEU A 172 -25.83 6.94 -23.15
CA LEU A 172 -26.89 7.48 -24.01
C LEU A 172 -28.18 6.70 -23.72
N GLU A 173 -28.78 6.97 -22.56
CA GLU A 173 -30.18 6.60 -22.30
C GLU A 173 -31.05 7.82 -22.59
N SER A 174 -31.40 8.01 -23.87
CA SER A 174 -32.53 8.84 -24.25
C SER A 174 -33.80 8.00 -24.15
N GLY A 175 -34.44 8.04 -22.98
CA GLY A 175 -35.86 7.70 -22.84
C GLY A 175 -36.66 8.99 -22.77
N ASP A 176 -37.51 9.26 -23.77
CA ASP A 176 -38.95 9.48 -23.59
C ASP A 176 -39.68 9.79 -24.92
N SER A 177 -40.95 9.38 -24.93
CA SER A 177 -42.09 9.89 -25.69
C SER A 177 -42.44 9.29 -27.07
N ASP A 178 -43.43 8.40 -26.98
CA ASP A 178 -44.72 8.40 -27.68
C ASP A 178 -44.81 8.05 -29.17
N TYR A 179 -45.33 6.84 -29.39
CA TYR A 179 -46.05 6.42 -30.59
C TYR A 179 -47.28 7.32 -30.81
N VAL A 180 -47.27 8.12 -31.88
CA VAL A 180 -48.48 8.42 -32.66
C VAL A 180 -48.14 8.38 -34.15
N ASP A 181 -48.85 7.49 -34.81
CA ASP A 181 -48.96 7.22 -36.23
C ASP A 181 -49.76 8.35 -36.91
N ASP A 182 -49.16 9.06 -37.86
CA ASP A 182 -49.90 9.93 -38.79
C ASP A 182 -49.22 9.87 -40.18
N GLU A 183 -49.83 9.03 -41.01
CA GLU A 183 -49.80 9.00 -42.46
C GLU A 183 -49.82 10.41 -43.07
N VAL A 184 -48.72 10.85 -43.70
CA VAL A 184 -48.76 11.94 -44.68
C VAL A 184 -48.05 11.53 -45.96
N GLU A 185 -48.84 11.28 -46.99
CA GLU A 185 -48.38 11.19 -48.37
C GLU A 185 -47.78 12.54 -48.79
N THR A 186 -46.50 12.55 -49.11
CA THR A 186 -45.93 13.59 -49.99
C THR A 186 -45.22 12.91 -51.14
N ASP A 187 -45.96 12.85 -52.24
CA ASP A 187 -45.44 12.94 -53.60
C ASP A 187 -44.43 14.10 -53.65
N ASP A 188 -43.23 13.87 -54.18
CA ASP A 188 -42.80 14.52 -55.42
C ASP A 188 -41.27 14.58 -55.58
N GLU A 189 -40.88 14.28 -56.81
CA GLU A 189 -39.70 14.67 -57.57
C GLU A 189 -38.28 14.35 -57.07
N GLY A 190 -37.66 13.45 -57.84
CA GLY A 190 -36.24 13.14 -57.76
C GLY A 190 -35.33 14.27 -58.21
N VAL A 191 -34.13 14.28 -57.62
CA VAL A 191 -32.98 14.98 -58.17
C VAL A 191 -31.78 14.04 -58.15
N LYS A 192 -31.28 13.71 -59.34
CA LYS A 192 -29.98 13.10 -59.59
C LYS A 192 -28.92 14.20 -59.60
N HIS A 193 -27.90 14.10 -58.75
CA HIS A 193 -26.56 14.67 -58.98
C HIS A 193 -25.55 13.75 -58.25
N VAL A 194 -24.67 13.00 -58.94
CA VAL A 194 -23.36 13.43 -59.49
C VAL A 194 -22.56 14.12 -58.38
N GLY A 195 -21.60 13.49 -57.69
CA GLY A 195 -20.42 12.82 -58.19
C GLY A 195 -19.22 13.77 -58.06
N VAL A 196 -18.42 13.64 -56.98
CA VAL A 196 -17.09 14.28 -56.76
C VAL A 196 -16.38 13.41 -55.71
N GLU A 197 -15.49 12.50 -56.12
CA GLU A 197 -14.02 12.62 -56.24
C GLU A 197 -13.23 12.46 -54.93
N ASP A 198 -12.27 11.55 -55.05
CA ASP A 198 -11.16 11.17 -54.19
C ASP A 198 -10.45 12.32 -53.46
N LEU A 199 -10.12 12.08 -52.19
CA LEU A 199 -8.87 12.55 -51.57
C LEU A 199 -8.33 11.37 -50.73
N SER A 200 -7.33 10.66 -51.26
CA SER A 200 -5.90 10.87 -50.92
C SER A 200 -5.66 10.58 -49.43
N GLY A 201 -5.11 9.42 -49.07
CA GLY A 201 -3.73 9.06 -49.40
C GLY A 201 -2.81 9.63 -48.31
N GLY A 202 -2.52 8.83 -47.30
CA GLY A 202 -1.73 9.22 -46.14
C GLY A 202 -1.12 8.01 -45.46
N GLU A 203 -0.38 7.22 -46.24
CA GLU A 203 0.59 6.26 -45.74
C GLU A 203 1.87 7.05 -45.39
N SER A 204 2.39 6.89 -44.18
CA SER A 204 3.77 7.26 -43.87
C SER A 204 4.43 6.10 -43.16
N ASP A 205 5.29 5.47 -43.94
CA ASP A 205 6.27 4.47 -43.59
C ASP A 205 7.46 5.06 -42.81
N GLU A 206 8.27 4.12 -42.31
CA GLU A 206 9.70 4.20 -41.95
C GLU A 206 10.00 4.69 -40.52
N ALA A 207 10.28 3.82 -39.55
CA ALA A 207 11.44 2.92 -39.37
C ALA A 207 12.77 3.65 -39.12
N ARG A 208 13.59 3.03 -38.23
CA ARG A 208 15.02 3.29 -37.92
C ARG A 208 15.28 4.29 -36.79
N ASP A 209 16.22 4.10 -35.87
CA ASP A 209 17.23 3.06 -35.67
C ASP A 209 17.85 3.25 -34.25
N GLU A 210 18.49 2.19 -33.76
CA GLU A 210 19.72 2.19 -32.94
C GLU A 210 19.65 2.50 -31.43
N ASP A 211 19.63 1.42 -30.66
CA ASP A 211 20.63 1.02 -29.66
C ASP A 211 21.57 2.11 -29.08
N GLU A 212 21.46 2.37 -27.78
CA GLU A 212 22.64 2.69 -26.98
C GLU A 212 22.57 2.01 -25.60
N ALA A 213 23.17 0.82 -25.54
CA ALA A 213 23.48 0.13 -24.31
C ALA A 213 24.66 0.82 -23.61
N MET A 214 24.39 1.77 -22.71
CA MET A 214 25.39 2.20 -21.74
C MET A 214 25.50 1.17 -20.61
N GLY A 215 26.41 0.22 -20.81
CA GLY A 215 26.97 -0.58 -19.74
C GLY A 215 27.76 0.32 -18.79
N ILE A 216 27.34 0.36 -17.52
CA ILE A 216 28.19 0.83 -16.44
C ILE A 216 28.46 -0.38 -15.54
N GLY A 217 29.60 -1.01 -15.81
CA GLY A 217 30.18 -1.98 -14.91
C GLY A 217 30.70 -1.28 -13.66
N TYR A 218 30.16 -1.64 -12.51
CA TYR A 218 30.82 -1.42 -11.24
C TYR A 218 31.40 -2.75 -10.78
N GLY A 219 32.73 -2.74 -10.63
CA GLY A 219 33.54 -3.89 -10.39
C GLY A 219 33.36 -4.48 -9.00
N ASN A 220 33.57 -5.80 -8.96
CA ASN A 220 33.86 -6.57 -7.77
C ASN A 220 35.11 -6.04 -7.05
N LEU A 221 34.92 -5.52 -5.85
CA LEU A 221 35.85 -5.44 -4.72
C LEU A 221 34.92 -5.38 -3.48
N SER A 222 35.02 -6.13 -2.40
CA SER A 222 36.16 -6.75 -1.75
C SER A 222 35.65 -7.89 -0.86
N GLU A 223 36.37 -9.00 -0.93
CA GLU A 223 36.39 -10.11 0.00
C GLU A 223 36.89 -9.61 1.37
N ASN A 224 36.00 -9.54 2.35
CA ASN A 224 36.40 -9.44 3.75
C ASN A 224 35.86 -10.66 4.49
N GLY A 225 36.67 -11.71 4.50
CA GLY A 225 36.57 -12.75 5.53
C GLY A 225 36.81 -12.11 6.89
N PHE A 226 35.82 -12.21 7.76
CA PHE A 226 36.02 -12.00 9.19
C PHE A 226 35.74 -13.30 9.91
N ASP A 227 36.76 -13.67 10.66
CA ASP A 227 36.91 -14.93 11.34
C ASP A 227 35.85 -15.14 12.42
N LYS A 228 35.53 -16.42 12.50
CA LYS A 228 34.82 -17.11 13.56
C LYS A 228 35.60 -16.94 14.87
N GLU A 229 35.03 -16.27 15.85
CA GLU A 229 35.35 -16.54 17.26
C GLU A 229 34.07 -16.95 18.00
N GLU A 230 34.10 -18.21 18.41
CA GLU A 230 33.25 -18.80 19.43
C GLU A 230 33.63 -18.19 20.78
N SER A 231 32.64 -17.72 21.53
CA SER A 231 32.79 -17.61 22.98
C SER A 231 31.47 -17.99 23.65
N GLU A 232 31.41 -19.25 24.08
CA GLU A 232 30.61 -19.66 25.23
C GLU A 232 31.33 -19.11 26.48
N ASP A 233 30.70 -18.26 27.29
CA ASP A 233 30.78 -18.40 28.75
C ASP A 233 29.67 -17.63 29.47
N SER A 234 28.96 -18.41 30.26
CA SER A 234 28.16 -18.14 31.45
C SER A 234 28.53 -16.89 32.26
N GLY A 235 27.51 -16.20 32.79
CA GLY A 235 27.72 -15.17 33.80
C GLY A 235 26.44 -14.52 34.29
N ASP A 236 25.76 -15.22 35.19
CA ASP A 236 24.65 -14.72 36.01
C ASP A 236 25.14 -13.54 36.88
N SER A 237 24.51 -12.37 36.77
CA SER A 237 24.59 -11.34 37.81
C SER A 237 23.37 -10.43 37.79
N SER A 238 22.45 -10.71 38.71
CA SER A 238 21.51 -9.74 39.26
C SER A 238 22.24 -8.50 39.73
N LEU A 239 21.89 -7.34 39.19
CA LEU A 239 22.15 -6.05 39.82
C LEU A 239 20.86 -5.23 39.75
N GLU A 240 20.19 -5.16 40.89
CA GLU A 240 19.21 -4.11 41.17
C GLU A 240 19.96 -2.78 41.19
N SER A 241 19.63 -1.87 40.27
CA SER A 241 20.04 -0.48 40.37
C SER A 241 18.80 0.39 40.56
N GLU A 242 18.53 0.74 41.82
CA GLU A 242 17.67 1.86 42.16
C GLU A 242 18.38 3.15 41.68
N VAL A 243 17.85 3.75 40.62
CA VAL A 243 18.27 5.07 40.16
C VAL A 243 17.27 6.07 40.74
N GLU A 244 17.67 6.73 41.84
CA GLU A 244 17.04 7.96 42.30
C GLU A 244 17.47 9.10 41.36
N ILE A 245 16.51 9.64 40.61
CA ILE A 245 16.72 10.82 39.76
C ILE A 245 16.43 12.05 40.63
N ASP A 246 17.47 12.87 40.88
CA ASP A 246 17.37 14.14 41.61
C ASP A 246 16.96 15.25 40.63
N ASP A 247 15.82 15.91 40.90
CA ASP A 247 15.18 16.93 40.05
C ASP A 247 15.87 18.30 40.12
N LYS A 248 17.17 18.35 39.85
CA LYS A 248 17.92 19.61 39.68
C LYS A 248 18.92 19.47 38.55
N ASP A 249 18.48 19.83 37.35
CA ASP A 249 19.20 20.66 36.38
C ASP A 249 18.55 20.54 34.98
N ILE A 250 17.35 21.10 34.81
CA ILE A 250 16.82 21.39 33.47
C ILE A 250 17.32 22.79 33.08
N GLY A 251 18.60 22.84 32.71
CA GLY A 251 19.30 24.02 32.23
C GLY A 251 19.77 23.84 30.79
N GLY A 252 18.91 24.17 29.83
CA GLY A 252 19.33 24.64 28.50
C GLY A 252 19.93 23.60 27.54
N LEU A 253 19.08 22.77 26.93
CA LEU A 253 19.39 22.13 25.64
C LEU A 253 18.76 22.98 24.52
N GLY A 254 19.58 23.88 23.96
CA GLY A 254 19.23 24.67 22.79
C GLY A 254 19.08 23.76 21.57
N VAL A 255 17.83 23.42 21.25
CA VAL A 255 17.47 22.77 19.98
C VAL A 255 17.74 23.78 18.87
N LYS A 256 18.78 23.52 18.06
CA LYS A 256 18.97 24.22 16.78
C LYS A 256 17.94 23.67 15.80
N ILE A 257 16.90 24.46 15.56
CA ILE A 257 16.01 24.28 14.40
C ILE A 257 16.84 24.72 13.20
N VAL A 258 17.08 23.78 12.28
CA VAL A 258 17.64 24.09 10.96
C VAL A 258 16.44 24.45 10.09
N ASP A 259 16.29 25.73 9.79
CA ASP A 259 15.38 26.20 8.75
C ASP A 259 15.89 25.64 7.40
N ILE A 260 15.07 24.83 6.74
CA ILE A 260 15.31 24.35 5.38
C ILE A 260 14.43 25.23 4.49
N ASP A 261 15.06 26.08 3.68
CA ASP A 261 14.40 26.94 2.71
C ASP A 261 13.78 26.11 1.57
N ASP A 262 12.55 26.44 1.19
CA ASP A 262 11.68 25.71 0.25
C ASP A 262 12.04 25.86 -1.25
N ASP A 263 13.21 26.42 -1.60
CA ASP A 263 13.50 26.87 -2.97
C ASP A 263 14.19 25.86 -3.91
N ASP A 264 14.58 24.66 -3.44
CA ASP A 264 15.33 23.68 -4.26
C ASP A 264 14.46 22.49 -4.75
N VAL A 265 13.35 22.77 -5.45
CA VAL A 265 12.55 21.71 -6.11
C VAL A 265 12.32 21.94 -7.61
N SER A 266 13.14 22.77 -8.25
CA SER A 266 12.96 23.07 -9.69
C SER A 266 13.58 22.04 -10.66
N ASP A 267 14.31 21.04 -10.17
CA ASP A 267 15.09 20.13 -11.04
C ASP A 267 14.54 18.70 -11.16
N PHE A 268 13.32 18.41 -10.69
CA PHE A 268 12.73 17.06 -10.73
C PHE A 268 11.34 16.96 -11.38
N LEU A 269 11.00 17.86 -12.32
CA LEU A 269 9.82 17.73 -13.18
C LEU A 269 10.20 17.34 -14.61
#